data_AF-A0A1N7P717-F1
#
_entry.id   AF-A0A1N7P717-F1
#
_cell.length_a   1.000
_cell.length_b   1.000
_cell.length_c   1.000
_cell.angle_alpha   90.00
_cell.angle_beta   90.00
_cell.angle_gamma   90.00
#
_symmetry.space_group_name_H-M   'P 1'
#
loop_
_entity.id
_entity.type
_entity.pdbx_description
1 polymer ?
#
loop_
_entity_poly.entity_id
_entity_poly.type
_entity_poly.pdbx_seq_one_letter_code
_entity_poly.pdbx_strand_id
1 'polypeptide(L)'
;MKKGFIYIFLALLCFMSCNQDDKDPQFNILGYWNVSLVSAPMTNTVLSGDQIVFSERYIFNDDGTFIKFSTRNNRSLEPLSEPIQALGLYEMKDALDPSHVFELTLIFETNRGMAANCGNDGVENLLLTKENRLVNNSWSACDGLHFVYQKNSSRF
;
A
#
# COMPACT_ATOMS: atom_id res chain seq x y z
N MET A 1 49.10 -43.59 4.40
CA MET A 1 48.63 -42.23 4.75
C MET A 1 47.58 -41.72 3.73
N LYS A 2 46.37 -42.30 3.64
CA LYS A 2 45.36 -41.82 2.67
C LYS A 2 43.88 -41.96 3.11
N LYS A 3 43.59 -42.64 4.23
CA LYS A 3 42.20 -42.92 4.65
C LYS A 3 41.57 -41.84 5.54
N GLY A 4 42.38 -40.97 6.18
CA GLY A 4 41.87 -39.89 7.04
C GLY A 4 41.34 -38.67 6.30
N PHE A 5 41.81 -38.44 5.06
CA PHE A 5 41.43 -37.25 4.28
C PHE A 5 40.01 -37.33 3.72
N ILE A 6 39.49 -38.55 3.50
CA ILE A 6 38.15 -38.78 2.95
C ILE A 6 37.06 -38.39 3.96
N TYR A 7 37.27 -38.65 5.25
CA TYR A 7 36.29 -38.31 6.29
C TYR A 7 36.18 -36.79 6.53
N ILE A 8 37.27 -36.04 6.32
CA ILE A 8 37.28 -34.58 6.41
C ILE A 8 36.53 -33.95 5.24
N PHE A 9 36.69 -34.50 4.03
CA PHE A 9 35.98 -34.01 2.84
C PHE A 9 34.46 -34.30 2.89
N LEU A 10 34.07 -35.42 3.52
CA LEU A 10 32.66 -35.78 3.70
C LEU A 10 31.96 -34.91 4.77
N ALA A 11 32.68 -34.48 5.81
CA ALA A 11 32.14 -33.59 6.85
C ALA A 11 31.93 -32.14 6.37
N LEU A 12 32.68 -31.68 5.36
CA LEU A 12 32.57 -30.35 4.77
C LEU A 12 31.31 -30.17 3.89
N LEU A 13 30.75 -31.25 3.34
CA LEU A 13 29.53 -31.22 2.54
C LEU A 13 28.25 -31.01 3.37
N CYS A 14 28.30 -31.22 4.69
CA CYS A 14 27.14 -31.05 5.57
C CYS A 14 26.83 -29.58 5.92
N PHE A 15 27.70 -28.62 5.58
CA PHE A 15 27.50 -27.20 5.90
C PHE A 15 26.96 -26.34 4.74
N MET A 16 26.64 -26.93 3.57
CA MET A 16 26.15 -26.18 2.40
C MET A 16 24.64 -26.23 2.15
N SER A 17 23.83 -26.88 2.99
CA SER A 17 22.38 -26.87 2.83
C SER A 17 21.71 -26.00 3.89
N CYS A 18 21.84 -24.69 3.73
CA CYS A 18 20.87 -23.75 4.25
C CYS A 18 20.04 -23.26 3.06
N ASN A 19 19.08 -24.07 2.61
CA ASN A 19 17.96 -23.53 1.85
C ASN A 19 17.15 -22.71 2.85
N GLN A 20 17.48 -21.44 3.00
CA GLN A 20 16.45 -20.49 3.32
C GLN A 20 15.57 -20.47 2.07
N ASP A 21 14.48 -21.24 2.09
CA ASP A 21 13.33 -20.88 1.27
C ASP A 21 13.11 -19.40 1.59
N ASP A 22 13.40 -18.54 0.62
CA ASP A 22 13.02 -17.13 0.66
C ASP A 22 11.52 -17.16 0.88
N LYS A 23 11.10 -17.03 2.14
CA LYS A 23 9.69 -16.91 2.47
C LYS A 23 9.26 -15.64 1.79
N ASP A 24 8.52 -15.79 0.70
CA ASP A 24 7.86 -14.67 0.05
C ASP A 24 7.22 -13.81 1.14
N PRO A 25 7.46 -12.48 1.13
CA PRO A 25 6.89 -11.62 2.15
C PRO A 25 5.38 -11.90 2.24
N GLN A 26 4.86 -12.17 3.44
CA GLN A 26 3.41 -12.25 3.63
C GLN A 26 2.82 -10.85 3.46
N PHE A 27 2.49 -10.50 2.22
CA PHE A 27 1.75 -9.30 1.91
C PHE A 27 0.32 -9.46 2.40
N ASN A 28 -0.15 -8.53 3.21
CA ASN A 28 -1.56 -8.43 3.58
C ASN A 28 -1.98 -6.98 3.66
N ILE A 29 -3.22 -6.69 3.25
CA ILE A 29 -3.76 -5.34 3.26
C ILE A 29 -4.17 -4.88 4.67
N LEU A 30 -4.49 -5.80 5.58
CA LEU A 30 -5.16 -5.50 6.84
C LEU A 30 -4.40 -4.46 7.69
N GLY A 31 -5.14 -3.58 8.36
CA GLY A 31 -4.61 -2.58 9.27
C GLY A 31 -4.52 -1.17 8.67
N TYR A 32 -3.62 -0.36 9.22
CA TYR A 32 -3.58 1.10 9.03
C TYR A 32 -2.56 1.50 7.97
N TRP A 33 -2.99 2.30 7.01
CA TRP A 33 -2.16 2.86 5.95
C TRP A 33 -2.25 4.37 5.97
N ASN A 34 -1.15 5.07 6.20
CA ASN A 34 -1.10 6.52 6.26
C ASN A 34 -0.40 7.08 5.03
N VAL A 35 -0.90 8.21 4.52
CA VAL A 35 -0.25 8.92 3.42
C VAL A 35 1.16 9.32 3.83
N SER A 36 2.10 9.13 2.91
CA SER A 36 3.53 9.38 3.16
C SER A 36 4.21 10.19 2.07
N LEU A 37 3.64 10.16 0.87
CA LEU A 37 4.06 10.94 -0.27
C LEU A 37 2.85 11.33 -1.09
N VAL A 38 2.87 12.55 -1.61
CA VAL A 38 1.88 13.10 -2.51
C VAL A 38 2.60 13.73 -3.70
N SER A 39 2.22 13.39 -4.92
CA SER A 39 2.72 14.02 -6.13
C SER A 39 1.56 14.61 -6.92
N ALA A 40 1.74 15.85 -7.37
CA ALA A 40 0.81 16.58 -8.22
C ALA A 40 1.45 16.80 -9.59
N PRO A 41 1.11 15.98 -10.62
CA PRO A 41 1.73 16.05 -11.93
C PRO A 41 1.58 17.42 -12.59
N MET A 42 0.39 18.03 -12.50
CA MET A 42 0.10 19.32 -13.15
C MET A 42 0.98 20.48 -12.67
N THR A 43 1.47 20.43 -11.43
CA THR A 43 2.32 21.48 -10.83
C THR A 43 3.75 21.02 -10.59
N ASN A 44 4.12 19.80 -11.02
CA ASN A 44 5.40 19.16 -10.70
C ASN A 44 5.76 19.22 -9.21
N THR A 45 4.75 19.14 -8.33
CA THR A 45 4.95 19.25 -6.88
C THR A 45 5.02 17.86 -6.27
N VAL A 46 5.97 17.65 -5.35
CA VAL A 46 6.08 16.43 -4.55
C VAL A 46 6.19 16.84 -3.08
N LEU A 47 5.30 16.31 -2.25
CA LEU A 47 5.26 16.54 -0.81
C LEU A 47 5.55 15.24 -0.08
N SER A 48 6.38 15.29 0.95
CA SER A 48 6.72 14.16 1.80
C SER A 48 6.98 14.59 3.24
N GLY A 49 6.78 13.68 4.20
CA GLY A 49 6.98 13.97 5.62
C GLY A 49 6.23 15.22 6.07
N ASP A 50 6.93 16.13 6.75
CA ASP A 50 6.36 17.37 7.32
C ASP A 50 5.85 18.37 6.27
N GLN A 51 6.12 18.15 4.98
CA GLN A 51 5.57 18.96 3.89
C GLN A 51 4.09 18.65 3.62
N ILE A 52 3.61 17.49 4.08
CA ILE A 52 2.21 17.10 3.96
C ILE A 52 1.45 17.70 5.15
N VAL A 53 0.75 18.81 4.89
CA VAL A 53 0.02 19.59 5.91
C VAL A 53 -1.35 19.01 6.28
N PHE A 54 -1.69 17.82 5.77
CA PHE A 54 -2.93 17.11 6.05
C PHE A 54 -2.64 15.65 6.39
N SER A 55 -3.62 14.96 6.98
CA SER A 55 -3.59 13.52 7.20
C SER A 55 -4.60 12.84 6.28
N GLU A 56 -4.21 11.72 5.68
CA GLU A 56 -5.11 10.81 5.00
C GLU A 56 -4.71 9.38 5.34
N ARG A 57 -5.68 8.53 5.65
CA ARG A 57 -5.43 7.13 6.01
C ARG A 57 -6.56 6.21 5.61
N TYR A 58 -6.18 4.97 5.32
CA TYR A 58 -7.05 3.82 5.19
C TYR A 58 -6.92 2.89 6.39
N ILE A 59 -8.02 2.26 6.77
CA ILE A 59 -8.07 1.15 7.72
C ILE A 59 -8.79 0.01 7.00
N PHE A 60 -8.10 -1.10 6.75
CA PHE A 60 -8.68 -2.29 6.13
C PHE A 60 -8.92 -3.36 7.18
N ASN A 61 -10.15 -3.87 7.23
CA ASN A 61 -10.59 -4.89 8.18
C ASN A 61 -10.67 -6.26 7.51
N ASP A 62 -10.63 -7.32 8.31
CA ASP A 62 -10.65 -8.71 7.83
C ASP A 62 -12.02 -9.15 7.28
N ASP A 63 -13.08 -8.41 7.60
CA ASP A 63 -14.44 -8.60 7.09
C ASP A 63 -14.69 -8.01 5.69
N GLY A 64 -13.65 -7.49 5.02
CA GLY A 64 -13.76 -6.87 3.69
C GLY A 64 -14.27 -5.43 3.73
N THR A 65 -14.40 -4.81 4.91
CA THR A 65 -14.74 -3.39 5.03
C THR A 65 -13.49 -2.51 5.10
N PHE A 66 -13.65 -1.23 4.75
CA PHE A 66 -12.62 -0.23 4.99
C PHE A 66 -13.19 1.08 5.55
N ILE A 67 -12.31 1.83 6.20
CA ILE A 67 -12.55 3.23 6.59
C ILE A 67 -11.48 4.09 5.92
N LYS A 68 -11.91 5.17 5.25
CA LYS A 68 -11.03 6.24 4.80
C LYS A 68 -11.26 7.46 5.67
N PHE A 69 -10.18 8.04 6.20
CA PHE A 69 -10.20 9.27 6.98
C PHE A 69 -9.29 10.30 6.31
N SER A 70 -9.73 11.55 6.24
CA SER A 70 -8.91 12.64 5.69
C SER A 70 -9.16 13.96 6.41
N THR A 71 -8.11 14.74 6.63
CA THR A 71 -8.21 16.13 7.08
C THR A 71 -8.10 17.10 5.89
N ARG A 72 -8.33 16.63 4.67
CA ARG A 72 -8.46 17.45 3.46
C ARG A 72 -9.68 17.00 2.65
N ASN A 73 -10.10 17.81 1.69
CA ASN A 73 -11.02 17.35 0.66
C ASN A 73 -10.26 16.76 -0.53
N ASN A 74 -10.96 16.05 -1.41
CA ASN A 74 -10.33 15.43 -2.57
C ASN A 74 -9.83 16.42 -3.62
N ARG A 75 -10.30 17.68 -3.65
CA ARG A 75 -9.99 18.62 -4.75
C ARG A 75 -8.79 19.52 -4.47
N SER A 76 -8.25 19.48 -3.25
CA SER A 76 -7.20 20.38 -2.80
C SER A 76 -6.18 19.63 -1.93
N LEU A 77 -4.99 20.22 -1.80
CA LEU A 77 -3.98 19.82 -0.80
C LEU A 77 -4.12 20.63 0.50
N GLU A 78 -5.06 21.57 0.55
CA GLU A 78 -5.34 22.38 1.74
C GLU A 78 -6.11 21.57 2.80
N PRO A 79 -5.76 21.73 4.09
CA PRO A 79 -6.46 21.08 5.17
C PRO A 79 -7.87 21.65 5.36
N LEU A 80 -8.79 20.77 5.77
CA LEU A 80 -10.11 21.13 6.25
C LEU A 80 -10.04 21.55 7.73
N SER A 81 -10.98 22.41 8.14
CA SER A 81 -11.17 22.75 9.56
C SER A 81 -11.62 21.54 10.39
N GLU A 82 -12.39 20.64 9.76
CA GLU A 82 -12.91 19.43 10.38
C GLU A 82 -12.58 18.20 9.53
N PRO A 83 -12.17 17.08 10.13
CA PRO A 83 -11.89 15.86 9.40
C PRO A 83 -13.16 15.25 8.80
N ILE A 84 -12.98 14.54 7.69
CA ILE A 84 -14.03 13.78 7.02
C ILE A 84 -13.69 12.29 6.99
N GLN A 85 -14.72 11.46 6.91
CA GLN A 85 -14.57 10.03 6.78
C GLN A 85 -15.54 9.42 5.77
N ALA A 86 -15.15 8.26 5.26
CA ALA A 86 -15.96 7.39 4.44
C ALA A 86 -15.77 5.94 4.89
N LEU A 87 -16.81 5.15 4.67
CA LEU A 87 -16.85 3.71 4.90
C LEU A 87 -17.24 3.01 3.61
N GLY A 88 -16.81 1.77 3.45
CA GLY A 88 -17.20 0.97 2.32
C GLY A 88 -16.64 -0.44 2.37
N LEU A 89 -16.72 -1.09 1.21
CA LEU A 89 -16.28 -2.46 0.97
C LEU A 89 -15.07 -2.47 0.05
N TYR A 90 -14.19 -3.45 0.21
CA TYR A 90 -13.10 -3.65 -0.73
C TYR A 90 -13.05 -5.11 -1.22
N GLU A 91 -12.71 -5.25 -2.49
CA GLU A 91 -12.35 -6.52 -3.10
C GLU A 91 -10.86 -6.50 -3.44
N MET A 92 -10.22 -7.67 -3.38
CA MET A 92 -8.80 -7.84 -3.67
C MET A 92 -8.61 -8.97 -4.67
N LYS A 93 -7.75 -8.72 -5.65
CA LYS A 93 -7.30 -9.72 -6.63
C LYS A 93 -5.80 -9.58 -6.86
N ASP A 94 -5.18 -10.63 -7.38
CA ASP A 94 -3.79 -10.57 -7.81
C ASP A 94 -3.60 -9.49 -8.89
N ALA A 95 -2.53 -8.72 -8.76
CA ALA A 95 -2.21 -7.72 -9.76
C ALA A 95 -1.68 -8.37 -11.05
N LEU A 96 -2.08 -7.82 -12.20
CA LEU A 96 -1.58 -8.29 -13.50
C LEU A 96 -0.13 -7.85 -13.78
N ASP A 97 0.25 -6.70 -13.24
CA ASP A 97 1.60 -6.16 -13.38
C ASP A 97 2.55 -6.78 -12.34
N PRO A 98 3.68 -7.37 -12.75
CA PRO A 98 4.62 -8.03 -11.84
C PRO A 98 5.32 -7.09 -10.84
N SER A 99 5.21 -5.77 -10.97
CA SER A 99 5.68 -4.81 -9.96
C SER A 99 4.71 -4.65 -8.78
N HIS A 100 3.49 -5.15 -8.91
CA HIS A 100 2.44 -5.09 -7.91
C HIS A 100 2.10 -6.48 -7.37
N VAL A 101 1.53 -6.51 -6.17
CA VAL A 101 1.09 -7.73 -5.48
C VAL A 101 -0.41 -7.89 -5.65
N PHE A 102 -1.18 -6.88 -5.21
CA PHE A 102 -2.64 -6.89 -5.27
C PHE A 102 -3.18 -5.63 -5.91
N GLU A 103 -4.29 -5.77 -6.64
CA GLU A 103 -5.19 -4.68 -7.00
C GLU A 103 -6.40 -4.72 -6.08
N LEU A 104 -6.75 -3.57 -5.52
CA LEU A 104 -7.90 -3.41 -4.65
C LEU A 104 -8.92 -2.52 -5.34
N THR A 105 -10.18 -2.95 -5.32
CA THR A 105 -11.33 -2.13 -5.74
C THR A 105 -12.14 -1.77 -4.52
N LEU A 106 -12.20 -0.48 -4.20
CA LEU A 106 -12.94 0.06 -3.06
C LEU A 106 -14.27 0.63 -3.55
N ILE A 107 -15.36 0.24 -2.89
CA ILE A 107 -16.71 0.72 -3.13
C ILE A 107 -17.14 1.51 -1.90
N PHE A 108 -17.23 2.84 -2.04
CA PHE A 108 -17.62 3.76 -0.98
C PHE A 108 -19.13 3.72 -0.79
N GLU A 109 -19.58 3.38 0.42
CA GLU A 109 -21.00 3.38 0.79
C GLU A 109 -21.41 4.72 1.41
N THR A 110 -20.48 5.40 2.06
CA THR A 110 -20.67 6.74 2.61
C THR A 110 -19.66 7.73 2.03
N ASN A 111 -20.05 9.00 1.98
CA ASN A 111 -19.20 10.11 1.52
C ASN A 111 -18.43 9.81 0.23
N ARG A 112 -19.16 9.35 -0.80
CA ARG A 112 -18.64 8.84 -2.08
C ARG A 112 -17.70 9.82 -2.80
N GLY A 113 -17.82 11.11 -2.54
CA GLY A 113 -16.92 12.14 -3.04
C GLY A 113 -15.48 12.06 -2.50
N MET A 114 -15.22 11.23 -1.48
CA MET A 114 -13.88 10.92 -0.97
C MET A 114 -13.13 9.86 -1.80
N ALA A 115 -13.78 9.20 -2.76
CA ALA A 115 -13.09 8.32 -3.69
C ALA A 115 -12.14 9.12 -4.59
N ALA A 116 -10.86 8.75 -4.61
CA ALA A 116 -9.86 9.32 -5.50
C ALA A 116 -9.99 8.68 -6.89
N ASN A 117 -10.82 9.26 -7.74
CA ASN A 117 -11.03 8.82 -9.11
C ASN A 117 -11.34 9.98 -10.06
N CYS A 118 -11.45 9.67 -11.36
CA CYS A 118 -11.76 10.61 -12.44
C CYS A 118 -13.21 10.51 -12.97
N GLY A 119 -14.18 10.11 -12.13
CA GLY A 119 -15.61 10.13 -12.50
C GLY A 119 -16.40 8.87 -12.15
N ASN A 120 -15.76 7.83 -11.63
CA ASN A 120 -16.45 6.62 -11.18
C ASN A 120 -17.05 6.87 -9.79
N ASP A 121 -18.32 7.27 -9.74
CA ASP A 121 -19.02 7.66 -8.50
C ASP A 121 -18.78 6.67 -7.34
N GLY A 122 -17.96 7.07 -6.36
CA GLY A 122 -17.65 6.27 -5.18
C GLY A 122 -16.81 5.01 -5.39
N VAL A 123 -16.14 4.83 -6.53
CA VAL A 123 -15.24 3.68 -6.76
C VAL A 123 -13.78 4.14 -6.87
N GLU A 124 -12.88 3.52 -6.12
CA GLU A 124 -11.44 3.83 -6.13
C GLU A 124 -10.64 2.53 -6.25
N ASN A 125 -9.66 2.51 -7.15
CA ASN A 125 -8.71 1.41 -7.27
C ASN A 125 -7.38 1.80 -6.65
N LEU A 126 -6.84 0.90 -5.83
CA LEU A 126 -5.53 0.99 -5.22
C LEU A 126 -4.66 -0.19 -5.66
N LEU A 127 -3.35 -0.02 -5.62
CA LEU A 127 -2.38 -1.09 -5.89
C LEU A 127 -1.45 -1.25 -4.69
N LEU A 128 -1.24 -2.49 -4.24
CA LEU A 128 -0.19 -2.83 -3.29
C LEU A 128 1.07 -3.19 -4.07
N THR A 129 2.18 -2.47 -3.87
CA THR A 129 3.46 -2.73 -4.53
C THR A 129 4.29 -3.78 -3.78
N LYS A 130 5.29 -4.36 -4.44
CA LYS A 130 6.24 -5.30 -3.83
C LYS A 130 7.10 -4.68 -2.72
N GLU A 131 7.22 -3.35 -2.68
CA GLU A 131 7.87 -2.58 -1.61
C GLU A 131 6.93 -2.31 -0.42
N ASN A 132 5.78 -2.98 -0.36
CA ASN A 132 4.77 -2.82 0.69
C ASN A 132 4.28 -1.36 0.80
N ARG A 133 4.06 -0.74 -0.36
CA ARG A 133 3.43 0.57 -0.50
C ARG A 133 2.04 0.39 -1.08
N LEU A 134 1.07 1.13 -0.58
CA LEU A 134 -0.24 1.21 -1.20
C LEU A 134 -0.27 2.50 -2.02
N VAL A 135 -0.71 2.44 -3.27
CA VAL A 135 -0.79 3.61 -4.15
C VAL A 135 -2.19 3.74 -4.74
N ASN A 136 -2.68 4.97 -4.90
CA ASN A 136 -3.91 5.15 -5.66
C ASN A 136 -3.61 4.98 -7.15
N ASN A 137 -4.54 4.33 -7.86
CA ASN A 137 -4.42 4.10 -9.31
C ASN A 137 -5.52 4.85 -10.07
N SER A 138 -6.76 4.85 -9.57
CA SER A 138 -7.90 5.43 -10.29
C SER A 138 -7.76 6.92 -10.61
N TRP A 139 -7.17 7.72 -9.72
CA TRP A 139 -7.03 9.15 -9.97
C TRP A 139 -5.73 9.51 -10.68
N SER A 140 -4.62 8.89 -10.27
CA SER A 140 -3.30 9.14 -10.88
C SER A 140 -3.23 8.69 -12.33
N ALA A 141 -3.99 7.66 -12.73
CA ALA A 141 -4.12 7.24 -14.12
C ALA A 141 -4.84 8.28 -15.01
N CYS A 142 -5.47 9.28 -14.41
CA CYS A 142 -6.19 10.38 -15.06
C CYS A 142 -5.51 11.73 -14.79
N ASP A 143 -4.18 11.76 -14.68
CA ASP A 143 -3.36 12.94 -14.35
C ASP A 143 -3.74 13.64 -13.03
N GLY A 144 -4.43 12.91 -12.14
CA GLY A 144 -4.78 13.37 -10.80
C GLY A 144 -3.60 13.28 -9.83
N LEU A 145 -3.89 13.61 -8.57
CA LEU A 145 -2.90 13.45 -7.51
C LEU A 145 -2.52 11.98 -7.33
N HIS A 146 -1.23 11.73 -7.17
CA HIS A 146 -0.67 10.43 -6.84
C HIS A 146 -0.30 10.39 -5.36
N PHE A 147 -0.85 9.42 -4.64
CA PHE A 147 -0.69 9.20 -3.21
C PHE A 147 0.01 7.87 -2.99
N VAL A 148 1.01 7.90 -2.11
CA VAL A 148 1.67 6.70 -1.61
C VAL A 148 1.44 6.60 -0.12
N TYR A 149 0.86 5.48 0.30
CA TYR A 149 0.59 5.17 1.69
C TYR A 149 1.56 4.11 2.21
N GLN A 150 1.88 4.22 3.49
CA GLN A 150 2.71 3.27 4.20
C GLN A 150 1.92 2.64 5.32
N LYS A 151 2.13 1.35 5.50
CA LYS A 151 1.56 0.62 6.61
C LYS A 151 2.20 1.09 7.91
N ASN A 152 1.40 1.53 8.88
CA ASN A 152 1.91 1.76 10.22
C ASN A 152 2.21 0.41 10.86
N SER A 153 3.49 0.09 10.99
CA SER A 153 3.98 -0.97 11.86
C SER A 153 4.05 -0.47 13.31
N SER A 154 2.98 0.15 13.81
CA SER A 154 2.85 0.35 15.25
C SER A 154 2.56 -1.00 15.88
N ARG A 155 3.64 -1.71 16.28
CA ARG A 155 3.56 -2.77 17.28
C ARG A 155 2.87 -2.20 18.52
N PHE A 156 1.91 -2.95 19.04
CA PHE A 156 1.35 -2.77 20.37
C PHE A 156 2.45 -2.62 21.43
#